data_AF-A0A9D9M035-F1
#
_entry.id   AF-A0A9D9M035-F1
#
_cell.length_a   1.000
_cell.length_b   1.000
_cell.length_c   1.000
_cell.angle_alpha   90.00
_cell.angle_beta   90.00
_cell.angle_gamma   90.00
#
_symmetry.space_group_name_H-M   'P 1'
#
loop_
_entity.id
_entity.type
_entity.pdbx_description
1 polymer ?
#
loop_
_entity_poly.entity_id
_entity_poly.type
_entity_poly.pdbx_seq_one_letter_code
_entity_poly.pdbx_strand_id
1 'polypeptide(L)'
;MTDSVIISTIKNLQKEYSGYKDGGRVFVEALAKKINNTVDEEKKEVIDFLLREIELNANDLGDLALRTIEFLDSPDMANRLEEIYKRQHNKKDEYWKQGVLLKLLMKSHPSAIYDDYLEKSPEAKEYFYFLSYYSKLYPQKGIPLLADSLIEDHHVAATLPSDNPNSFAGVEFDMLTLIMVSEELVTPLLEEVRRKNAKAAEHLKKHLVHLLEHYPYRFSKEIKDSFLAEL
;
A
#
# COMPACT_ATOMS: atom_id res chain seq x y z
N MET A 1 -32.18 3.53 0.98
CA MET A 1 -31.57 4.53 0.09
C MET A 1 -31.40 3.93 -1.30
N THR A 2 -31.84 4.62 -2.36
CA THR A 2 -31.68 4.13 -3.74
C THR A 2 -30.30 4.49 -4.30
N ASP A 3 -29.79 3.72 -5.26
CA ASP A 3 -28.50 3.97 -5.93
C ASP A 3 -28.43 5.40 -6.51
N SER A 4 -29.53 5.92 -7.06
CA SER A 4 -29.62 7.31 -7.55
C SER A 4 -29.41 8.37 -6.46
N VAL A 5 -29.91 8.12 -5.24
CA VAL A 5 -29.73 9.01 -4.09
C VAL A 5 -28.28 8.95 -3.60
N ILE A 6 -27.67 7.76 -3.59
CA ILE A 6 -26.27 7.57 -3.22
C ILE A 6 -25.36 8.33 -4.22
N ILE A 7 -25.55 8.10 -5.52
CA ILE A 7 -24.76 8.74 -6.58
C ILE A 7 -24.89 10.27 -6.53
N SER A 8 -26.11 10.80 -6.38
CA SER A 8 -26.31 12.24 -6.30
C SER A 8 -25.65 12.85 -5.06
N THR A 9 -25.69 12.15 -3.92
CA THR A 9 -25.00 12.57 -2.69
C THR A 9 -23.49 12.60 -2.87
N ILE A 10 -22.91 11.55 -3.46
CA ILE A 10 -21.46 11.47 -3.75
C ILE A 10 -21.06 12.63 -4.67
N LYS A 11 -21.79 12.87 -5.76
CA LYS A 11 -21.48 13.94 -6.73
C LYS A 11 -21.63 15.34 -6.15
N ASN A 12 -22.62 15.55 -5.28
CA ASN A 12 -22.78 16.84 -4.60
C ASN A 12 -21.62 17.10 -3.64
N LEU A 13 -21.25 16.09 -2.84
CA LEU A 13 -20.09 16.18 -1.96
C LEU A 13 -18.81 16.42 -2.76
N GLN A 14 -18.60 15.72 -3.89
CA GLN A 14 -17.43 15.93 -4.73
C GLN A 14 -17.28 17.38 -5.23
N LYS A 15 -18.40 18.05 -5.55
CA LYS A 15 -18.39 19.47 -5.94
C LYS A 15 -17.99 20.39 -4.78
N GLU A 16 -18.41 20.09 -3.56
CA GLU A 16 -18.02 20.86 -2.36
C GLU A 16 -16.51 20.81 -2.11
N TYR A 17 -15.88 19.70 -2.48
CA TYR A 17 -14.44 19.46 -2.27
C TYR A 17 -13.57 19.64 -3.54
N SER A 18 -14.12 20.15 -4.65
CA SER A 18 -13.36 20.28 -5.90
C SER A 18 -12.22 21.31 -5.85
N GLY A 19 -12.20 22.16 -4.82
CA GLY A 19 -11.16 23.19 -4.62
C GLY A 19 -9.85 22.68 -4.02
N TYR A 20 -9.80 21.45 -3.51
CA TYR A 20 -8.60 20.88 -2.88
C TYR A 20 -7.64 20.30 -3.92
N LYS A 21 -6.33 20.57 -3.77
CA LYS A 21 -5.27 20.09 -4.67
C LYS A 21 -4.53 18.87 -4.08
N ASP A 22 -5.28 17.87 -3.65
CA ASP A 22 -4.78 16.72 -2.90
C ASP A 22 -5.13 15.37 -3.57
N GLY A 23 -5.48 15.40 -4.86
CA GLY A 23 -5.90 14.21 -5.59
C GLY A 23 -7.23 13.61 -5.11
N GLY A 24 -8.05 14.38 -4.37
CA GLY A 24 -9.35 13.94 -3.88
C GLY A 24 -9.31 13.21 -2.54
N ARG A 25 -8.18 13.23 -1.82
CA ARG A 25 -8.03 12.56 -0.52
C ARG A 25 -9.01 13.09 0.53
N VAL A 26 -9.07 14.41 0.72
CA VAL A 26 -9.97 15.08 1.67
C VAL A 26 -11.43 14.76 1.33
N PHE A 27 -11.78 14.68 0.04
CA PHE A 27 -13.09 14.25 -0.40
C PHE A 27 -13.40 12.81 0.03
N VAL A 28 -12.49 11.86 -0.19
CA VAL A 28 -12.65 10.45 0.21
C VAL A 28 -12.82 10.34 1.73
N GLU A 29 -12.00 11.03 2.51
CA GLU A 29 -12.08 11.05 3.97
C GLU A 29 -13.41 11.64 4.45
N ALA A 30 -13.88 12.72 3.82
CA ALA A 30 -15.17 13.33 4.12
C ALA A 30 -16.35 12.41 3.77
N LEU A 31 -16.28 11.71 2.63
CA LEU A 31 -17.28 10.74 2.21
C LEU A 31 -17.36 9.57 3.20
N ALA A 32 -16.22 8.98 3.57
CA ALA A 32 -16.16 7.90 4.54
C ALA A 32 -16.70 8.32 5.91
N LYS A 33 -16.33 9.52 6.38
CA LYS A 33 -16.87 10.09 7.62
C LYS A 33 -18.39 10.25 7.57
N LYS A 34 -18.94 10.71 6.44
CA LYS A 34 -20.39 10.83 6.26
C LYS A 34 -21.07 9.47 6.33
N ILE A 35 -20.52 8.46 5.67
CA ILE A 35 -21.04 7.08 5.69
C ILE A 35 -20.98 6.49 7.11
N ASN A 36 -19.86 6.64 7.81
CA ASN A 36 -19.71 6.12 9.18
C ASN A 36 -20.68 6.77 10.19
N ASN A 37 -21.15 7.99 9.93
CA ASN A 37 -22.10 8.73 10.77
C ASN A 37 -23.57 8.59 10.33
N THR A 38 -23.86 7.69 9.37
CA THR A 38 -25.21 7.41 8.89
C THR A 38 -25.85 6.29 9.72
N VAL A 39 -27.19 6.18 9.75
CA VAL A 39 -27.91 5.08 10.42
C VAL A 39 -27.53 3.71 9.83
N ASP A 40 -27.54 2.65 10.65
CA ASP A 40 -26.97 1.35 10.28
C ASP A 40 -27.56 0.73 9.01
N GLU A 41 -28.88 0.83 8.82
CA GLU A 41 -29.55 0.32 7.62
C GLU A 41 -29.08 1.04 6.35
N GLU A 42 -29.04 2.37 6.38
CA GLU A 42 -28.57 3.18 5.25
C GLU A 42 -27.06 3.02 5.04
N LYS A 43 -26.27 2.92 6.11
CA LYS A 43 -24.83 2.64 6.05
C LYS A 43 -24.58 1.32 5.32
N LYS A 44 -25.36 0.28 5.65
CA LYS A 44 -25.27 -1.02 4.97
C LYS A 44 -25.59 -0.91 3.48
N GLU A 45 -26.66 -0.21 3.11
CA GLU A 45 -27.02 -0.01 1.70
C GLU A 45 -25.93 0.74 0.92
N VAL A 46 -25.31 1.76 1.53
CA VAL A 46 -24.20 2.49 0.91
C VAL A 46 -22.97 1.61 0.76
N ILE A 47 -22.61 0.82 1.79
CA ILE A 47 -21.51 -0.15 1.70
C ILE A 47 -21.76 -1.17 0.58
N ASP A 48 -22.98 -1.70 0.51
CA ASP A 48 -23.38 -2.66 -0.52
C ASP A 48 -23.29 -2.03 -1.92
N PHE A 49 -23.67 -0.76 -2.08
CA PHE A 49 -23.48 0.00 -3.30
C PHE A 49 -22.00 0.14 -3.68
N LEU A 50 -21.14 0.55 -2.74
CA LEU A 50 -19.69 0.72 -3.00
C LEU A 50 -19.05 -0.61 -3.42
N LEU A 51 -19.41 -1.71 -2.79
CA LEU A 51 -18.91 -3.04 -3.14
C LEU A 51 -19.37 -3.48 -4.53
N ARG A 52 -20.61 -3.16 -4.92
CA ARG A 52 -21.06 -3.37 -6.31
C ARG A 52 -20.29 -2.51 -7.31
N GLU A 53 -19.97 -1.26 -6.96
CA GLU A 53 -19.14 -0.41 -7.83
C GLU A 53 -17.70 -0.92 -7.96
N ILE A 54 -17.12 -1.51 -6.92
CA ILE A 54 -15.81 -2.17 -7.02
C ILE A 54 -15.90 -3.38 -7.95
N GLU A 55 -16.95 -4.20 -7.83
CA GLU A 55 -17.15 -5.40 -8.63
C GLU A 55 -17.46 -5.07 -10.12
N LEU A 56 -18.35 -4.13 -10.38
CA LEU A 56 -18.92 -3.90 -11.71
C LEU A 56 -18.47 -2.59 -12.35
N ASN A 57 -18.10 -1.57 -11.56
CA ASN A 57 -17.81 -0.21 -12.01
C ASN A 57 -18.89 0.35 -12.96
N ALA A 58 -20.17 0.12 -12.63
CA ALA A 58 -21.27 0.44 -13.53
C ALA A 58 -21.50 1.96 -13.67
N ASN A 59 -21.04 2.74 -12.70
CA ASN A 59 -21.20 4.20 -12.67
C ASN A 59 -19.87 4.95 -12.69
N ASP A 60 -18.77 4.28 -13.06
CA ASP A 60 -17.40 4.82 -13.02
C ASP A 60 -16.95 5.28 -11.62
N LEU A 61 -17.47 4.63 -10.56
CA LEU A 61 -17.13 4.93 -9.16
C LEU A 61 -16.27 3.86 -8.50
N GLY A 62 -15.76 2.87 -9.23
CA GLY A 62 -15.02 1.73 -8.67
C GLY A 62 -13.74 2.12 -7.91
N ASP A 63 -12.91 3.01 -8.48
CA ASP A 63 -11.69 3.51 -7.80
C ASP A 63 -12.05 4.36 -6.58
N LEU A 64 -13.06 5.23 -6.70
CA LEU A 64 -13.57 6.01 -5.56
C LEU A 64 -14.07 5.09 -4.44
N ALA A 65 -14.87 4.08 -4.79
CA ALA A 65 -15.40 3.12 -3.86
C ALA A 65 -14.28 2.36 -3.15
N LEU A 66 -13.28 1.89 -3.90
CA LEU A 66 -12.10 1.20 -3.37
C LEU A 66 -11.26 2.07 -2.42
N ARG A 67 -11.14 3.37 -2.69
CA ARG A 67 -10.49 4.32 -1.78
C ARG A 67 -11.34 4.62 -0.55
N THR A 68 -12.66 4.68 -0.69
CA THR A 68 -13.57 5.01 0.40
C THR A 68 -13.63 3.90 1.45
N ILE A 69 -13.69 2.63 1.03
CA ILE A 69 -13.77 1.47 1.94
C ILE A 69 -12.55 1.32 2.87
N GLU A 70 -11.42 1.95 2.54
CA GLU A 70 -10.24 1.98 3.41
C GLU A 70 -10.58 2.63 4.76
N PHE A 71 -11.38 3.69 4.73
CA PHE A 71 -11.74 4.53 5.87
C PHE A 71 -13.08 4.12 6.52
N LEU A 72 -13.74 3.07 6.01
CA LEU A 72 -14.99 2.58 6.59
C LEU A 72 -14.71 1.60 7.73
N ASP A 73 -15.40 1.80 8.84
CA ASP A 73 -15.40 0.86 9.96
C ASP A 73 -16.47 -0.21 9.72
N SER A 74 -16.04 -1.31 9.09
CA SER A 74 -16.85 -2.49 8.77
C SER A 74 -15.99 -3.75 8.98
N PRO A 75 -16.31 -4.57 10.00
CA PRO A 75 -15.48 -5.70 10.40
C PRO A 75 -15.43 -6.83 9.36
N ASP A 76 -16.42 -6.89 8.47
CA ASP A 76 -16.57 -7.88 7.41
C ASP A 76 -16.04 -7.42 6.05
N MET A 77 -15.59 -6.16 5.92
CA MET A 77 -15.19 -5.55 4.65
C MET A 77 -14.11 -6.35 3.92
N ALA A 78 -13.07 -6.82 4.64
CA ALA A 78 -11.98 -7.56 4.03
C ALA A 78 -12.43 -8.89 3.42
N ASN A 79 -13.26 -9.66 4.13
CA ASN A 79 -13.84 -10.89 3.60
C ASN A 79 -14.69 -10.63 2.34
N ARG A 80 -15.50 -9.58 2.36
CA ARG A 80 -16.37 -9.22 1.22
C ARG A 80 -15.55 -8.82 -0.02
N LEU A 81 -14.47 -8.08 0.17
CA LEU A 81 -13.54 -7.70 -0.90
C LEU A 81 -12.79 -8.91 -1.46
N GLU A 82 -12.32 -9.82 -0.61
CA GLU A 82 -11.67 -11.04 -1.06
C GLU A 82 -12.62 -11.88 -1.93
N GLU A 83 -13.89 -12.00 -1.53
CA GLU A 83 -14.89 -12.73 -2.31
C GLU A 83 -15.16 -12.06 -3.67
N ILE A 84 -15.15 -10.72 -3.75
CA ILE A 84 -15.21 -9.99 -5.02
C ILE A 84 -13.96 -10.31 -5.88
N TYR A 85 -12.77 -10.28 -5.29
CA TYR A 85 -11.52 -10.62 -5.99
C TYR A 85 -11.57 -12.02 -6.58
N LYS A 86 -11.93 -13.03 -5.77
CA LYS A 86 -12.04 -14.43 -6.23
C LYS A 86 -13.00 -14.58 -7.41
N ARG A 87 -14.15 -13.88 -7.39
CA ARG A 87 -15.13 -13.93 -8.50
C ARG A 87 -14.68 -13.22 -9.77
N GLN A 88 -13.92 -12.13 -9.65
CA GLN A 88 -13.74 -11.18 -10.76
C GLN A 88 -12.31 -11.07 -11.29
N HIS A 89 -11.27 -11.53 -10.56
CA HIS A 89 -9.87 -11.30 -10.94
C HIS A 89 -9.55 -11.73 -12.37
N ASN A 90 -10.12 -12.83 -12.87
CA ASN A 90 -9.89 -13.30 -14.26
C ASN A 90 -10.52 -12.43 -15.35
N LYS A 91 -11.41 -11.50 -14.99
CA LYS A 91 -12.14 -10.61 -15.92
C LYS A 91 -11.70 -9.15 -15.82
N LYS A 92 -10.83 -8.84 -14.87
CA LYS A 92 -10.40 -7.48 -14.53
C LYS A 92 -8.95 -7.27 -14.93
N ASP A 93 -8.59 -6.01 -15.15
CA ASP A 93 -7.22 -5.62 -15.47
C ASP A 93 -6.30 -5.67 -14.24
N GLU A 94 -5.02 -5.46 -14.49
CA GLU A 94 -3.99 -5.53 -13.46
C GLU A 94 -4.12 -4.40 -12.43
N TYR A 95 -4.50 -3.20 -12.88
CA TYR A 95 -4.72 -2.04 -12.01
C TYR A 95 -5.80 -2.33 -10.96
N TRP A 96 -6.93 -2.92 -11.38
CA TRP A 96 -8.01 -3.32 -10.48
C TRP A 96 -7.56 -4.41 -9.50
N LYS A 97 -6.86 -5.45 -9.98
CA LYS A 97 -6.37 -6.55 -9.13
C LYS A 97 -5.44 -6.02 -8.04
N GLN A 98 -4.44 -5.23 -8.44
CA GLN A 98 -3.48 -4.60 -7.52
C GLN A 98 -4.19 -3.73 -6.50
N GLY A 99 -5.11 -2.88 -6.96
CA GLY A 99 -5.89 -2.01 -6.08
C GLY A 99 -6.61 -2.81 -4.99
N VAL A 100 -7.35 -3.86 -5.37
CA VAL A 100 -8.10 -4.68 -4.40
C VAL A 100 -7.19 -5.41 -3.43
N LEU A 101 -6.14 -6.08 -3.94
CA LEU A 101 -5.20 -6.81 -3.10
C LEU A 101 -4.46 -5.88 -2.13
N LEU A 102 -4.04 -4.70 -2.59
CA LEU A 102 -3.41 -3.72 -1.74
C LEU A 102 -4.33 -3.24 -0.61
N LYS A 103 -5.63 -3.02 -0.89
CA LYS A 103 -6.59 -2.69 0.18
C LYS A 103 -6.77 -3.82 1.20
N LEU A 104 -6.75 -5.07 0.75
CA LEU A 104 -6.79 -6.23 1.65
C LEU A 104 -5.53 -6.31 2.52
N LEU A 105 -4.35 -6.12 1.92
CA LEU A 105 -3.06 -6.08 2.62
C LEU A 105 -2.98 -4.93 3.64
N MET A 106 -3.45 -3.73 3.29
CA MET A 106 -3.52 -2.58 4.20
C MET A 106 -4.40 -2.85 5.41
N LYS A 107 -5.48 -3.63 5.24
CA LYS A 107 -6.34 -4.09 6.33
C LYS A 107 -5.75 -5.29 7.09
N SER A 108 -4.51 -5.68 6.81
CA SER A 108 -3.81 -6.82 7.41
C SER A 108 -4.60 -8.13 7.28
N HIS A 109 -5.29 -8.31 6.16
CA HIS A 109 -6.14 -9.48 5.91
C HIS A 109 -5.31 -10.66 5.37
N PRO A 110 -5.16 -11.78 6.09
CA PRO A 110 -4.39 -12.92 5.62
C PRO A 110 -5.21 -13.73 4.59
N SER A 111 -4.62 -14.01 3.43
CA SER A 111 -5.22 -14.87 2.40
C SER A 111 -4.17 -15.47 1.46
N ALA A 112 -4.48 -16.64 0.89
CA ALA A 112 -3.63 -17.30 -0.10
C ALA A 112 -3.66 -16.62 -1.48
N ILE A 113 -4.60 -15.69 -1.73
CA ILE A 113 -4.72 -15.00 -3.02
C ILE A 113 -3.47 -14.17 -3.37
N TYR A 114 -2.70 -13.72 -2.37
CA TYR A 114 -1.49 -12.93 -2.61
C TYR A 114 -0.38 -13.78 -3.21
N ASP A 115 -0.22 -15.01 -2.72
CA ASP A 115 0.77 -15.95 -3.25
C ASP A 115 0.43 -16.30 -4.70
N ASP A 116 -0.84 -16.66 -4.97
CA ASP A 116 -1.34 -16.94 -6.32
C ASP A 116 -1.12 -15.76 -7.27
N TYR A 117 -1.33 -14.54 -6.78
CA TYR A 117 -1.11 -13.31 -7.54
C TYR A 117 0.38 -13.06 -7.83
N LEU A 118 1.26 -13.15 -6.84
CA LEU A 118 2.71 -12.97 -7.00
C LEU A 118 3.35 -14.05 -7.89
N GLU A 119 2.79 -15.25 -7.93
CA GLU A 119 3.21 -16.31 -8.85
C GLU A 119 2.82 -16.01 -10.31
N LYS A 120 1.63 -15.44 -10.53
CA LYS A 120 1.06 -15.19 -11.86
C LYS A 120 1.43 -13.84 -12.46
N SER A 121 1.80 -12.86 -11.64
CA SER A 121 2.20 -11.52 -12.05
C SER A 121 3.64 -11.24 -11.58
N PRO A 122 4.68 -11.67 -12.32
CA PRO A 122 6.07 -11.43 -11.94
C PRO A 122 6.40 -9.95 -11.73
N GLU A 123 5.79 -9.07 -12.51
CA GLU A 123 5.92 -7.61 -12.40
C GLU A 123 5.43 -7.10 -11.03
N ALA A 124 4.55 -7.86 -10.36
CA ALA A 124 4.09 -7.50 -9.04
C ALA A 124 5.20 -7.51 -7.97
N LYS A 125 6.30 -8.23 -8.25
CA LYS A 125 7.48 -8.29 -7.38
C LYS A 125 8.34 -7.03 -7.48
N GLU A 126 8.12 -6.18 -8.48
CA GLU A 126 8.79 -4.89 -8.63
C GLU A 126 8.05 -3.78 -7.84
N TYR A 127 6.82 -4.02 -7.38
CA TYR A 127 6.07 -3.02 -6.61
C TYR A 127 6.43 -3.06 -5.12
N PHE A 128 7.50 -2.35 -4.76
CA PHE A 128 8.00 -2.27 -3.39
C PHE A 128 6.90 -1.92 -2.36
N TYR A 129 5.98 -1.01 -2.70
CA TYR A 129 4.85 -0.63 -1.85
C TYR A 129 3.93 -1.83 -1.53
N PHE A 130 3.61 -2.66 -2.53
CA PHE A 130 2.81 -3.87 -2.33
C PHE A 130 3.55 -4.89 -1.46
N LEU A 131 4.82 -5.13 -1.79
CA LEU A 131 5.68 -6.06 -1.07
C LEU A 131 5.90 -5.65 0.39
N SER A 132 5.91 -4.35 0.70
CA SER A 132 6.02 -3.85 2.07
C SER A 132 4.85 -4.31 2.93
N TYR A 133 3.61 -4.19 2.44
CA TYR A 133 2.46 -4.69 3.19
C TYR A 133 2.35 -6.22 3.18
N TYR A 134 2.71 -6.87 2.08
CA TYR A 134 2.75 -8.34 2.02
C TYR A 134 3.75 -8.91 3.04
N SER A 135 4.93 -8.31 3.17
CA SER A 135 5.98 -8.72 4.11
C SER A 135 5.56 -8.53 5.57
N LYS A 136 4.69 -7.56 5.86
CA LYS A 136 4.11 -7.40 7.20
C LYS A 136 3.26 -8.60 7.61
N LEU A 137 2.54 -9.21 6.67
CA LEU A 137 1.70 -10.39 6.93
C LEU A 137 2.46 -11.71 6.80
N TYR A 138 3.39 -11.78 5.85
CA TYR A 138 4.15 -12.99 5.52
C TYR A 138 5.66 -12.72 5.48
N PRO A 139 6.31 -12.39 6.62
CA PRO A 139 7.72 -11.99 6.63
C PRO A 139 8.65 -13.01 5.96
N GLN A 140 8.40 -14.31 6.18
CA GLN A 140 9.21 -15.42 5.66
C GLN A 140 9.22 -15.49 4.13
N LYS A 141 8.19 -14.99 3.46
CA LYS A 141 8.06 -14.97 2.00
C LYS A 141 8.34 -13.58 1.43
N GLY A 142 7.83 -12.54 2.09
CA GLY A 142 7.90 -11.17 1.61
C GLY A 142 9.28 -10.53 1.75
N ILE A 143 9.99 -10.74 2.87
CA ILE A 143 11.33 -10.14 3.06
C ILE A 143 12.30 -10.59 1.97
N PRO A 144 12.38 -11.88 1.58
CA PRO A 144 13.20 -12.29 0.45
C PRO A 144 12.88 -11.53 -0.85
N LEU A 145 11.58 -11.30 -1.15
CA LEU A 145 11.14 -10.56 -2.35
C LEU A 145 11.48 -9.07 -2.28
N LEU A 146 11.29 -8.42 -1.12
CA LEU A 146 11.73 -7.05 -0.91
C LEU A 146 13.24 -6.90 -1.10
N ALA A 147 14.01 -7.86 -0.57
CA ALA A 147 15.46 -7.86 -0.72
C ALA A 147 15.85 -8.02 -2.20
N ASP A 148 15.18 -8.89 -2.95
CA ASP A 148 15.43 -9.05 -4.39
C ASP A 148 15.09 -7.78 -5.17
N SER A 149 13.91 -7.17 -4.93
CA SER A 149 13.51 -5.90 -5.56
C SER A 149 14.54 -4.80 -5.30
N LEU A 150 14.97 -4.59 -4.05
CA LEU A 150 16.00 -3.62 -3.75
C LEU A 150 17.30 -3.96 -4.47
N ILE A 151 17.77 -5.21 -4.36
CA ILE A 151 19.04 -5.63 -4.94
C ILE A 151 19.04 -5.43 -6.46
N GLU A 152 17.97 -5.83 -7.14
CA GLU A 152 17.79 -5.67 -8.60
C GLU A 152 17.76 -4.19 -9.01
N ASP A 153 16.98 -3.36 -8.32
CA ASP A 153 16.90 -1.92 -8.58
C ASP A 153 18.23 -1.21 -8.27
N HIS A 154 18.96 -1.67 -7.25
CA HIS A 154 20.28 -1.18 -6.88
C HIS A 154 21.42 -1.71 -7.75
N HIS A 155 21.18 -2.73 -8.58
CA HIS A 155 22.20 -3.33 -9.43
C HIS A 155 22.50 -2.58 -10.72
N VAL A 156 21.86 -1.43 -10.96
CA VAL A 156 22.33 -0.42 -11.94
C VAL A 156 23.19 0.67 -11.27
N ALA A 157 23.15 0.81 -9.93
CA ALA A 157 23.88 1.86 -9.21
C ALA A 157 25.31 1.47 -8.79
N ALA A 158 25.68 0.18 -8.82
CA ALA A 158 27.08 -0.23 -8.55
C ALA A 158 28.06 0.14 -9.68
N THR A 159 27.57 0.66 -10.82
CA THR A 159 28.37 1.16 -11.95
C THR A 159 28.18 2.64 -12.25
N LEU A 160 27.27 3.34 -11.57
CA LEU A 160 27.11 4.78 -11.72
C LEU A 160 27.80 5.48 -10.55
N PRO A 161 28.63 6.51 -10.81
CA PRO A 161 29.26 7.27 -9.74
C PRO A 161 28.18 7.77 -8.78
N SER A 162 28.55 7.81 -7.49
CA SER A 162 27.81 8.28 -6.31
C SER A 162 27.15 9.67 -6.42
N ASP A 163 27.18 10.29 -7.59
CA ASP A 163 26.92 11.69 -7.83
C ASP A 163 25.60 11.89 -8.61
N ASN A 164 24.80 10.84 -8.81
CA ASN A 164 23.45 10.95 -9.38
C ASN A 164 22.38 11.04 -8.27
N PRO A 165 21.94 12.26 -7.88
CA PRO A 165 20.98 12.46 -6.79
C PRO A 165 19.61 11.80 -7.03
N ASN A 166 19.27 11.47 -8.29
CA ASN A 166 17.99 10.83 -8.61
C ASN A 166 17.95 9.35 -8.23
N SER A 167 19.10 8.66 -8.20
CA SER A 167 19.20 7.28 -7.70
C SER A 167 19.09 7.20 -6.19
N PHE A 168 19.39 8.30 -5.50
CA PHE A 168 19.30 8.43 -4.04
C PHE A 168 17.84 8.49 -3.59
N ALA A 169 17.00 9.25 -4.32
CA ALA A 169 15.62 9.51 -3.94
C ALA A 169 14.68 8.29 -3.98
N GLY A 170 14.90 7.31 -4.89
CA GLY A 170 14.02 6.14 -5.01
C GLY A 170 14.12 5.20 -3.81
N VAL A 171 15.36 4.88 -3.44
CA VAL A 171 15.71 4.01 -2.30
C VAL A 171 15.19 4.59 -1.00
N GLU A 172 15.40 5.89 -0.81
CA GLU A 172 14.92 6.60 0.35
C GLU A 172 13.39 6.57 0.45
N PHE A 173 12.70 6.74 -0.69
CA PHE A 173 11.26 6.65 -0.75
C PHE A 173 10.75 5.24 -0.39
N ASP A 174 11.40 4.19 -0.89
CA ASP A 174 11.06 2.81 -0.58
C ASP A 174 11.29 2.49 0.90
N MET A 175 12.43 2.90 1.45
CA MET A 175 12.68 2.70 2.88
C MET A 175 11.73 3.50 3.75
N LEU A 176 11.42 4.75 3.41
CA LEU A 176 10.39 5.54 4.10
C LEU A 176 9.02 4.86 4.03
N THR A 177 8.66 4.28 2.88
CA THR A 177 7.46 3.47 2.71
C THR A 177 7.46 2.29 3.67
N LEU A 178 8.53 1.49 3.71
CA LEU A 178 8.63 0.33 4.58
C LEU A 178 8.47 0.72 6.04
N ILE A 179 9.15 1.78 6.48
CA ILE A 179 9.07 2.31 7.86
C ILE A 179 7.63 2.72 8.20
N MET A 180 6.94 3.40 7.29
CA MET A 180 5.53 3.77 7.49
C MET A 180 4.59 2.56 7.55
N VAL A 181 4.89 1.47 6.86
CA VAL A 181 4.08 0.25 6.85
C VAL A 181 4.32 -0.61 8.10
N SER A 182 5.59 -0.90 8.37
CA SER A 182 6.07 -1.67 9.51
C SER A 182 7.58 -1.50 9.68
N GLU A 183 7.94 -0.66 10.64
CA GLU A 183 9.34 -0.43 11.02
C GLU A 183 10.07 -1.72 11.45
N GLU A 184 9.36 -2.69 12.04
CA GLU A 184 9.90 -3.99 12.45
C GLU A 184 10.50 -4.82 11.30
N LEU A 185 10.13 -4.53 10.04
CA LEU A 185 10.65 -5.23 8.86
C LEU A 185 12.03 -4.73 8.42
N VAL A 186 12.48 -3.56 8.89
CA VAL A 186 13.70 -2.91 8.43
C VAL A 186 14.94 -3.75 8.75
N THR A 187 15.09 -4.22 9.99
CA THR A 187 16.26 -5.02 10.40
C THR A 187 16.31 -6.37 9.67
N PRO A 188 15.22 -7.19 9.64
CA PRO A 188 15.21 -8.42 8.86
C PRO A 188 15.51 -8.23 7.36
N LEU A 189 15.02 -7.13 6.77
CA LEU A 189 15.32 -6.81 5.38
C LEU A 189 16.81 -6.53 5.16
N LEU A 190 17.44 -5.76 6.03
CA LEU A 190 18.88 -5.49 5.94
C LEU A 190 19.72 -6.73 6.11
N GLU A 191 19.35 -7.62 7.03
CA GLU A 191 20.01 -8.91 7.21
C GLU A 191 19.91 -9.76 5.94
N GLU A 192 18.73 -9.81 5.33
CA GLU A 192 18.50 -10.57 4.10
C GLU A 192 19.25 -9.96 2.90
N VAL A 193 19.23 -8.64 2.76
CA VAL A 193 20.03 -7.93 1.74
C VAL A 193 21.52 -8.17 1.98
N ARG A 194 22.00 -8.13 3.23
CA ARG A 194 23.41 -8.40 3.59
C ARG A 194 23.81 -9.84 3.25
N ARG A 195 22.91 -10.80 3.50
CA ARG A 195 23.11 -12.22 3.18
C ARG A 195 23.21 -12.45 1.67
N LYS A 196 22.40 -11.75 0.86
CA LYS A 196 22.39 -11.87 -0.61
C LYS A 196 23.50 -11.05 -1.28
N ASN A 197 23.74 -9.82 -0.79
CA ASN A 197 24.71 -8.87 -1.33
C ASN A 197 25.19 -7.87 -0.27
N ALA A 198 26.36 -8.13 0.32
CA ALA A 198 26.96 -7.28 1.35
C ALA A 198 27.22 -5.81 0.90
N LYS A 199 27.53 -5.58 -0.39
CA LYS A 199 27.76 -4.22 -0.91
C LYS A 199 26.46 -3.43 -1.01
N ALA A 200 25.38 -4.07 -1.46
CA ALA A 200 24.05 -3.45 -1.50
C ALA A 200 23.57 -3.11 -0.09
N ALA A 201 23.81 -3.99 0.88
CA ALA A 201 23.47 -3.72 2.27
C ALA A 201 24.22 -2.52 2.85
N GLU A 202 25.52 -2.38 2.56
CA GLU A 202 26.31 -1.23 2.99
C GLU A 202 25.80 0.07 2.34
N HIS A 203 25.41 0.02 1.07
CA HIS A 203 24.82 1.15 0.38
C HIS A 203 23.46 1.54 0.99
N LEU A 204 22.59 0.56 1.23
CA LEU A 204 21.28 0.76 1.86
C LEU A 204 21.40 1.33 3.28
N LYS A 205 22.39 0.86 4.05
CA LYS A 205 22.69 1.41 5.39
C LYS A 205 23.02 2.90 5.34
N LYS A 206 23.77 3.37 4.33
CA LYS A 206 24.07 4.81 4.16
C LYS A 206 22.81 5.64 3.92
N HIS A 207 21.89 5.16 3.10
CA HIS A 207 20.59 5.82 2.88
C HIS A 207 19.77 5.89 4.16
N LEU A 208 19.74 4.81 4.93
CA LEU A 208 19.02 4.79 6.21
C LEU A 208 19.61 5.76 7.23
N VAL A 209 20.93 5.85 7.33
CA VAL A 209 21.60 6.86 8.18
C VAL A 209 21.24 8.27 7.72
N HIS A 210 21.29 8.54 6.42
CA HIS A 210 20.89 9.84 5.88
C HIS A 210 19.42 10.18 6.20
N LEU A 211 18.50 9.22 6.05
CA LEU A 211 17.10 9.38 6.43
C LEU A 211 16.93 9.63 7.93
N LEU A 212 17.68 8.94 8.79
CA LEU A 212 17.67 9.13 10.24
C LEU A 212 18.10 10.55 10.63
N GLU A 213 19.11 11.10 9.96
CA GLU A 213 19.61 12.47 10.20
C GLU A 213 18.60 13.54 9.77
N HIS A 214 17.94 13.36 8.62
CA HIS A 214 17.03 14.35 8.04
C HIS A 214 15.58 14.22 8.53
N TYR A 215 15.17 13.01 8.90
CA TYR A 215 13.81 12.68 9.35
C TYR A 215 13.81 11.90 10.68
N PRO A 216 14.53 12.37 11.74
CA PRO A 216 14.71 11.61 12.97
C PRO A 216 13.39 11.29 13.68
N TYR A 217 12.35 12.08 13.47
CA TYR A 217 11.03 11.87 14.07
C TYR A 217 10.23 10.70 13.45
N ARG A 218 10.69 10.13 12.33
CA ARG A 218 10.05 9.01 11.63
C ARG A 218 10.46 7.63 12.14
N PHE A 219 11.48 7.56 12.98
CA PHE A 219 12.07 6.32 13.46
C PHE A 219 11.88 6.15 14.97
N SER A 220 11.59 4.92 15.40
CA SER A 220 11.58 4.54 16.82
C SER A 220 12.96 4.67 17.44
N LYS A 221 12.98 4.62 18.78
CA LYS A 221 14.23 4.63 19.51
C LYS A 221 15.01 3.32 19.28
N GLU A 222 14.33 2.17 19.24
CA GLU A 222 15.00 0.88 19.01
C GLU A 222 15.74 0.85 17.68
N ILE A 223 15.14 1.41 16.63
CA ILE A 223 15.75 1.47 15.30
C ILE A 223 16.95 2.40 15.28
N LYS A 224 16.82 3.60 15.87
CA LYS A 224 17.95 4.53 16.02
C LYS A 224 19.12 3.87 16.74
N ASP A 225 18.83 3.22 17.87
CA ASP A 225 19.86 2.59 18.70
C ASP A 225 20.51 1.40 17.97
N SER A 226 19.74 0.60 17.22
CA SER A 226 20.26 -0.51 16.41
C SER A 226 21.15 -0.04 15.26
N PHE A 227 20.81 1.06 14.60
CA PHE A 227 21.61 1.60 13.49
C PHE A 227 22.87 2.30 13.95
N LEU A 228 22.78 3.05 15.05
CA LEU A 228 23.91 3.77 15.63
C LEU A 228 24.88 2.83 16.35
N ALA A 229 24.43 1.68 16.87
CA ALA A 229 25.30 0.68 17.50
C ALA A 229 26.17 -0.11 16.51
N GLU A 230 25.84 -0.10 15.22
CA GLU A 230 26.65 -0.71 14.16
C GLU A 230 27.56 0.30 13.42
N LEU A 231 27.73 1.54 13.93
CA LEU A 231 28.72 2.53 13.47
C LEU A 231 29.99 2.46 14.34
#